data_AF-A0A1I0CHY1-F1
#
_entry.id   AF-A0A1I0CHY1-F1
#
_cell.length_a   1.000
_cell.length_b   1.000
_cell.length_c   1.000
_cell.angle_alpha   90.00
_cell.angle_beta   90.00
_cell.angle_gamma   90.00
#
_symmetry.space_group_name_H-M   'P 1'
#
loop_
_entity.id
_entity.type
_entity.pdbx_description
1 polymer ?
#
loop_
_entity_poly.entity_id
_entity_poly.type
_entity_poly.pdbx_seq_one_letter_code
_entity_poly.pdbx_strand_id
1 'polypeptide(L)' 'METFNWVIFIWQISLGISVFTLLYGFIIRSWKLLSISFFTSLPIAFYFAGANNGFQLIALIPVLLIVLTYVFKRKYS' A
#
# COMPACT_ATOMS: atom_id res chain seq x y z
N MET A 1 -4.93 -33.12 3.63
CA MET A 1 -5.77 -31.92 3.46
C MET A 1 -4.83 -30.73 3.49
N GLU A 2 -4.69 -30.00 2.38
CA GLU A 2 -3.95 -28.74 2.39
C GLU A 2 -4.78 -27.71 3.15
N THR A 3 -4.24 -27.22 4.27
CA THR A 3 -4.88 -26.17 5.06
C THR A 3 -4.72 -24.84 4.32
N PHE A 4 -5.84 -24.22 3.96
CA PHE A 4 -5.84 -22.91 3.31
C PHE A 4 -5.17 -21.87 4.21
N ASN A 5 -4.17 -21.16 3.66
CA ASN A 5 -3.43 -20.16 4.41
C ASN A 5 -4.11 -18.79 4.31
N TRP A 6 -4.98 -18.52 5.29
CA TRP A 6 -5.72 -17.24 5.40
C TRP A 6 -4.82 -16.01 5.44
N VAL A 7 -3.62 -16.10 6.02
CA VAL A 7 -2.68 -14.97 6.13
C VAL A 7 -2.18 -14.56 4.75
N ILE A 8 -1.76 -15.53 3.94
CA ILE A 8 -1.30 -15.29 2.57
C ILE A 8 -2.43 -14.72 1.72
N PHE A 9 -3.65 -15.24 1.88
CA PHE A 9 -4.81 -14.75 1.14
C PHE A 9 -5.13 -13.28 1.45
N ILE A 10 -5.14 -12.90 2.74
CA ILE A 10 -5.36 -11.51 3.16
C ILE A 10 -4.27 -10.60 2.60
N TRP A 11 -3.02 -11.03 2.57
CA TRP A 11 -1.92 -10.25 1.99
C TRP A 11 -2.07 -10.01 0.51
N GLN A 12 -2.46 -11.04 -0.25
CA GLN A 12 -2.72 -10.91 -1.69
C GLN A 12 -3.85 -9.91 -1.97
N ILE A 13 -4.93 -9.98 -1.19
CA ILE A 13 -6.03 -9.01 -1.27
C ILE A 13 -5.57 -7.60 -0.89
N SER A 14 -4.81 -7.45 0.20
CA SER A 14 -4.31 -6.15 0.66
C SER A 14 -3.41 -5.51 -0.40
N LEU A 15 -2.56 -6.31 -1.06
CA LEU A 15 -1.71 -5.86 -2.16
C LEU A 15 -2.56 -5.42 -3.35
N GLY A 16 -3.54 -6.24 -3.74
CA GLY A 16 -4.47 -5.91 -4.83
C GLY A 16 -5.23 -4.60 -4.59
N ILE A 17 -5.79 -4.44 -3.39
CA ILE A 17 -6.51 -3.21 -2.99
C ILE A 17 -5.56 -2.01 -2.98
N SER A 18 -4.34 -2.18 -2.44
CA SER A 18 -3.35 -1.10 -2.38
C SER A 18 -2.98 -0.59 -3.76
N VAL A 19 -2.72 -1.49 -4.71
CA VAL A 19 -2.38 -1.14 -6.10
C VAL A 19 -3.59 -0.53 -6.82
N PHE A 20 -4.77 -1.12 -6.67
CA PHE A 20 -5.99 -0.61 -7.31
C PHE A 20 -6.33 0.80 -6.83
N THR A 21 -6.33 1.03 -5.52
CA THR A 21 -6.62 2.35 -4.94
C THR A 21 -5.53 3.37 -5.21
N LEU A 22 -4.27 2.96 -5.37
CA LEU A 22 -3.18 3.83 -5.82
C LEU A 22 -3.44 4.34 -7.23
N LEU A 23 -3.62 3.42 -8.19
CA LEU A 23 -3.81 3.76 -9.60
C LEU A 23 -5.08 4.57 -9.80
N TYR A 24 -6.20 4.09 -9.25
CA TYR A 24 -7.48 4.77 -9.39
C TYR A 24 -7.47 6.13 -8.68
N GLY A 25 -6.90 6.21 -7.46
CA GLY A 25 -6.74 7.44 -6.70
C GLY A 25 -5.87 8.47 -7.40
N PHE A 26 -4.82 8.03 -8.09
CA PHE A 26 -3.98 8.89 -8.92
C PHE A 26 -4.73 9.44 -10.12
N ILE A 27 -5.46 8.59 -10.86
CA ILE A 27 -6.25 8.98 -12.04
C ILE A 27 -7.31 10.02 -11.68
N ILE A 28 -8.12 9.75 -10.64
CA ILE A 28 -9.21 10.65 -10.24
C ILE A 28 -8.76 11.78 -9.31
N ARG A 29 -7.45 11.87 -9.03
CA ARG A 29 -6.84 12.86 -8.14
C ARG A 29 -7.45 12.90 -6.74
N SER A 30 -7.84 11.75 -6.21
CA SER A 30 -8.49 11.62 -4.90
C SER A 30 -7.48 11.27 -3.82
N TRP A 31 -7.21 12.23 -2.93
CA TRP A 31 -6.38 12.00 -1.75
C TRP A 31 -6.95 10.92 -0.83
N LYS A 32 -8.28 10.76 -0.77
CA LYS A 32 -8.93 9.74 0.06
C LYS A 32 -8.57 8.33 -0.38
N LEU A 33 -8.53 8.08 -1.70
CA LEU A 33 -8.13 6.78 -2.24
C LEU A 33 -6.64 6.52 -2.04
N LEU A 34 -5.80 7.55 -2.16
CA LEU A 34 -4.37 7.44 -1.85
C LEU A 34 -4.12 7.09 -0.37
N SER A 35 -4.93 7.65 0.57
CA SER A 35 -4.88 7.24 1.97
C SER A 35 -5.25 5.76 2.17
N ILE A 36 -6.24 5.25 1.45
CA ILE A 36 -6.61 3.82 1.52
C ILE A 36 -5.45 2.95 1.01
N SER A 37 -4.80 3.36 -0.08
CA SER A 37 -3.61 2.69 -0.59
C SER A 37 -2.48 2.65 0.44
N PHE A 38 -2.26 3.76 1.16
CA PHE A 38 -1.29 3.84 2.26
C PHE A 38 -1.58 2.80 3.34
N PHE A 39 -2.78 2.78 3.90
CA PHE A 39 -3.11 1.85 5.00
C PHE A 39 -3.04 0.38 4.57
N THR A 40 -3.48 0.07 3.36
CA THR A 40 -3.46 -1.30 2.82
C THR A 40 -2.05 -1.77 2.41
N SER A 41 -1.10 -0.85 2.23
CA SER A 41 0.31 -1.18 2.00
C SER A 41 1.10 -1.50 3.27
N LEU A 42 0.62 -1.07 4.45
CA LEU A 42 1.35 -1.21 5.72
C LEU A 42 1.72 -2.66 6.07
N PRO A 43 0.81 -3.66 6.00
CA PRO A 43 1.16 -5.03 6.37
C PRO A 43 2.30 -5.60 5.53
N ILE A 44 2.31 -5.28 4.24
CA ILE A 44 3.34 -5.70 3.29
C ILE A 44 4.66 -5.00 3.58
N ALA A 45 4.62 -3.69 3.85
CA ALA A 45 5.79 -2.92 4.21
C ALA A 45 6.44 -3.43 5.51
N PHE A 46 5.64 -3.75 6.53
CA PHE A 46 6.14 -4.32 7.78
C PHE A 46 6.78 -5.69 7.59
N TYR A 47 6.21 -6.53 6.72
CA TYR A 47 6.85 -7.81 6.38
C TYR A 47 8.22 -7.62 5.76
N PHE A 48 8.33 -6.72 4.78
CA PHE A 48 9.59 -6.47 4.08
C PHE A 48 10.58 -5.63 4.90
N ALA A 49 10.15 -4.93 5.95
CA ALA A 49 11.05 -4.21 6.85
C ALA A 49 12.05 -5.13 7.56
N GLY A 50 11.69 -6.39 7.79
CA GLY A 50 12.59 -7.41 8.35
C GLY A 50 13.50 -8.09 7.32
N ALA A 51 13.40 -7.75 6.04
CA ALA A 51 14.24 -8.33 5.00
C ALA A 51 15.67 -7.76 5.08
N ASN A 52 16.68 -8.63 5.04
CA ASN A 52 18.10 -8.23 5.03
C ASN A 52 18.69 -8.24 3.60
N ASN A 53 17.89 -7.81 2.63
CA ASN A 53 18.25 -7.77 1.21
C ASN A 53 17.56 -6.59 0.53
N GLY A 54 17.71 -6.46 -0.80
CA GLY A 54 17.12 -5.36 -1.57
C GLY A 54 15.61 -5.20 -1.40
N PHE A 55 14.87 -6.23 -0.99
CA PHE A 55 13.44 -6.12 -0.72
C PHE A 55 13.11 -5.25 0.50
N GLN A 56 14.08 -4.94 1.37
CA GLN A 56 13.91 -3.98 2.46
C GLN A 56 13.43 -2.62 1.95
N LEU A 57 13.76 -2.24 0.71
CA LEU A 57 13.30 -1.00 0.09
C LEU A 57 11.77 -0.93 -0.07
N ILE A 58 11.08 -2.08 -0.13
CA ILE A 58 9.61 -2.14 -0.18
C ILE A 58 9.00 -1.56 1.10
N ALA A 59 9.71 -1.61 2.23
CA ALA A 59 9.27 -1.00 3.48
C ALA A 59 9.14 0.55 3.38
N LEU A 60 9.72 1.17 2.35
CA LEU A 60 9.63 2.61 2.11
C LEU A 60 8.39 3.03 1.31
N ILE A 61 7.64 2.08 0.73
CA ILE A 61 6.42 2.39 -0.04
C ILE A 61 5.41 3.26 0.74
N PRO A 62 5.10 2.97 2.03
CA PRO A 62 4.17 3.80 2.79
C PRO A 62 4.65 5.25 2.95
N VAL A 63 5.97 5.48 3.03
CA VAL A 63 6.55 6.83 3.10
C VAL A 63 6.30 7.59 1.79
N LEU A 64 6.44 6.92 0.65
CA LEU A 64 6.11 7.48 -0.65
C LEU A 64 4.61 7.80 -0.77
N LEU A 65 3.76 6.88 -0.31
CA LEU A 65 2.30 7.03 -0.35
C LEU A 65 1.79 8.16 0.55
N ILE A 66 2.37 8.36 1.73
CA ILE A 66 1.96 9.45 2.62
C ILE A 66 2.35 10.82 2.04
N VAL A 67 3.53 10.94 1.42
CA VAL A 67 3.95 12.17 0.73
C VAL A 67 3.01 12.47 -0.43
N LEU A 68 2.71 11.47 -1.26
CA LEU A 68 1.80 11.61 -2.39
C LEU A 68 0.39 12.02 -1.94
N THR A 69 -0.11 11.38 -0.89
CA THR A 69 -1.41 11.70 -0.27
C THR A 69 -1.45 13.15 0.22
N TYR A 70 -0.40 13.61 0.90
CA TYR A 70 -0.30 14.98 1.38
C TYR A 70 -0.30 16.01 0.24
N VAL A 71 0.48 15.76 -0.82
CA VAL A 71 0.52 16.63 -2.00
C VAL A 71 -0.85 16.72 -2.67
N PHE A 72 -1.55 15.60 -2.84
CA PHE A 72 -2.88 15.58 -3.46
C PHE A 72 -3.92 16.25 -2.56
N LYS A 73 -3.86 16.02 -1.25
CA LYS A 73 -4.73 16.70 -0.29
C LYS A 73 -4.54 18.22 -0.37
N ARG A 74 -3.31 18.72 -0.44
CA ARG A 74 -3.07 20.17 -0.51
C ARG A 74 -3.55 20.78 -1.83
N LYS A 75 -3.42 20.04 -2.95
CA LYS A 75 -3.71 20.56 -4.29
C LYS A 75 -5.19 20.46 -4.69
N TYR A 76 -5.92 19.49 -4.15
CA TYR A 76 -7.29 19.16 -4.58
C TYR A 76 -8.31 19.12 -3.41
N SER A 77 -8.01 19.76 -2.28
CA SER A 77 -8.94 19.93 -1.16
C SER A 77 -9.65 21.28 -1.19
#